data_AF-A0A7V9EX67-F1
#
_entry.id   AF-A0A7V9EX67-F1
#
_cell.length_a   1.000
_cell.length_b   1.000
_cell.length_c   1.000
_cell.angle_alpha   90.00
_cell.angle_beta   90.00
_cell.angle_gamma   90.00
#
_symmetry.space_group_name_H-M   'P 1'
#
loop_
_entity.id
_entity.type
_entity.pdbx_description
1 polymer ?
#
loop_
_entity_poly.entity_id
_entity_poly.type
_entity_poly.pdbx_seq_one_letter_code
_entity_poly.pdbx_strand_id
1 'polypeptide(L)' 'GRSWETAELEYSRSPLAWVLWRYDWRPERPGDIPLLVRATDELGDVQIAEVRDVAPQGATGLHRVMARVQP' A
#
# COMPACT_ATOMS: atom_id res chain seq x y z
N GLY A 1 4.51 6.95 -4.42
CA GLY A 1 4.47 7.69 -3.16
C GLY A 1 5.03 9.10 -3.26
N ARG A 2 4.64 9.89 -4.27
CA ARG A 2 4.87 11.37 -4.25
C ARG A 2 3.81 12.07 -3.41
N SER A 3 2.58 11.56 -3.48
CA SER A 3 1.45 11.87 -2.61
C SER A 3 0.95 10.59 -1.94
N TRP A 4 0.22 10.75 -0.84
CA TRP A 4 -0.39 9.69 -0.05
C TRP A 4 -1.77 10.13 0.41
N GLU A 5 -2.72 9.21 0.40
CA GLU A 5 -4.06 9.39 0.93
C GLU A 5 -4.38 8.22 1.85
N THR A 6 -5.14 8.49 2.91
CA THR A 6 -5.49 7.48 3.90
C THR A 6 -6.57 6.55 3.34
N ALA A 7 -6.33 5.24 3.39
CA ALA A 7 -7.32 4.24 3.06
C ALA A 7 -8.28 3.99 4.24
N GLU A 8 -9.49 3.55 3.93
CA GLU A 8 -10.41 3.00 4.92
C GLU A 8 -9.94 1.61 5.33
N LEU A 9 -9.88 1.34 6.63
CA LEU A 9 -9.60 0.02 7.18
C LEU A 9 -10.91 -0.65 7.55
N GLU A 10 -11.11 -1.90 7.13
CA GLU A 10 -12.16 -2.74 7.70
C GLU A 10 -11.81 -3.13 9.14
N TYR A 11 -12.82 -3.44 9.95
CA TYR A 11 -12.63 -3.78 11.36
C TYR A 11 -11.66 -4.96 11.54
N SER A 12 -10.59 -4.74 12.30
CA SER A 12 -9.68 -5.81 12.70
C SER A 12 -10.20 -6.51 13.96
N ARG A 13 -10.20 -7.85 13.95
CA ARG A 13 -10.62 -8.65 15.12
C ARG A 13 -9.48 -8.93 16.10
N SER A 14 -8.23 -8.61 15.74
CA SER A 14 -7.03 -8.87 16.53
C SER A 14 -5.84 -8.07 15.98
N PRO A 15 -4.91 -7.59 16.83
CA PRO A 15 -3.66 -6.95 16.39
C PRO A 15 -2.71 -7.91 15.66
N LEU A 16 -2.91 -9.23 15.82
CA LEU A 16 -2.09 -10.26 15.16
C LEU A 16 -2.64 -10.68 13.79
N ALA A 17 -3.79 -10.13 13.38
CA ALA A 17 -4.41 -10.45 12.11
C ALA A 17 -4.16 -9.32 11.09
N TRP A 18 -4.00 -9.71 9.82
CA TRP A 18 -4.12 -8.81 8.70
C TRP A 18 -5.46 -8.03 8.70
N VAL A 19 -5.40 -6.81 8.19
CA VAL A 19 -6.55 -5.89 8.08
C VAL A 19 -6.84 -5.66 6.60
N LEU A 20 -8.09 -5.90 6.20
CA LEU A 20 -8.56 -5.51 4.87
C LEU A 20 -8.66 -3.98 4.82
N TRP A 21 -8.28 -3.40 3.70
CA TRP A 21 -8.36 -1.96 3.48
C TRP A 21 -8.91 -1.68 2.09
N ARG A 22 -9.52 -0.51 1.94
CA ARG A 22 -10.08 -0.04 0.68
C ARG A 22 -9.80 1.45 0.52
N TYR A 23 -9.56 1.85 -0.71
CA TYR A 23 -9.49 3.25 -1.08
C TYR A 23 -10.19 3.45 -2.42
N ASP A 24 -11.22 4.30 -2.44
CA ASP A 24 -12.01 4.61 -3.64
C ASP A 24 -11.26 5.61 -4.52
N TRP A 25 -10.37 5.08 -5.34
CA TRP A 25 -9.52 5.88 -6.21
C TRP A 25 -10.27 6.38 -7.45
N ARG A 26 -10.17 7.69 -7.74
CA ARG A 26 -10.67 8.31 -8.97
C ARG A 26 -9.50 8.93 -9.75
N PRO A 27 -9.12 8.38 -10.91
CA PRO A 27 -8.04 8.96 -11.71
C PRO A 27 -8.45 10.28 -12.34
N GLU A 28 -7.60 11.30 -12.22
CA GLU A 28 -7.83 12.60 -12.84
C GLU A 28 -7.53 12.61 -14.35
N ARG A 29 -6.68 11.69 -14.83
CA ARG A 29 -6.21 11.63 -16.22
C ARG A 29 -6.04 10.18 -16.69
N PRO A 30 -6.27 9.90 -17.98
CA PRO A 30 -5.92 8.63 -18.60
C PRO A 30 -4.40 8.35 -18.58
N GLY A 31 -4.03 7.09 -18.76
CA GLY A 31 -2.64 6.63 -18.86
C GLY A 31 -2.25 5.57 -17.82
N ASP A 32 -0.97 5.22 -17.79
CA ASP A 32 -0.42 4.25 -16.86
C ASP A 32 -0.04 4.94 -15.53
N ILE A 33 -0.79 4.65 -14.47
CA ILE A 33 -0.62 5.27 -13.14
C ILE A 33 -0.10 4.23 -12.14
N PRO A 34 1.06 4.45 -11.51
CA PRO A 34 1.54 3.59 -10.45
C PRO A 34 0.78 3.84 -9.14
N LEU A 35 0.13 2.79 -8.63
CA LEU A 35 -0.48 2.78 -7.31
C LEU A 35 0.45 2.05 -6.34
N LEU A 36 0.67 2.62 -5.17
CA LEU A 36 1.50 2.05 -4.12
C LEU A 36 0.70 2.01 -2.82
N VAL A 37 0.98 1.01 -1.99
CA VAL A 37 0.44 0.92 -0.63
C VAL A 37 1.57 0.96 0.39
N ARG A 38 1.29 1.50 1.57
CA ARG A 38 2.18 1.54 2.73
C ARG A 38 1.36 1.40 4.00
N ALA A 39 1.76 0.52 4.90
CA ALA A 39 1.14 0.36 6.21
C ALA A 39 1.99 1.01 7.31
N THR A 40 1.30 1.35 8.41
CA THR A 40 1.88 1.74 9.70
C THR A 40 1.24 0.85 10.76
N ASP A 41 2.03 0.27 11.67
CA ASP A 41 1.50 -0.57 12.73
C ASP A 41 1.01 0.22 13.95
N GLU A 42 0.54 -0.49 14.99
CA GLU A 42 0.03 0.11 16.22
C GLU A 42 1.09 0.84 17.07
N LEU A 43 2.37 0.54 16.85
CA LEU A 43 3.49 1.22 17.50
C LEU A 43 3.93 2.47 16.72
N GLY A 44 3.38 2.68 15.53
CA GLY A 44 3.72 3.80 14.65
C GLY A 44 4.84 3.48 13.68
N ASP A 45 5.29 2.22 13.60
CA ASP A 45 6.36 1.82 12.69
C ASP A 45 5.83 1.76 11.26
N VAL A 46 6.45 2.57 10.39
CA VAL A 46 6.11 2.67 8.97
C VAL A 46 6.87 1.60 8.18
N GLN A 47 6.18 0.93 7.26
CA GLN A 47 6.79 -0.07 6.39
C GLN A 47 8.05 0.45 5.66
N ILE A 48 9.08 -0.40 5.64
CA ILE A 48 10.38 -0.13 4.99
C ILE A 48 10.18 0.01 3.47
N ALA A 49 10.56 1.17 2.93
CA ALA A 49 10.38 1.49 1.51
C ALA A 49 11.54 1.00 0.61
N GLU A 50 12.72 0.76 1.18
CA GLU A 50 13.86 0.20 0.46
C GLU A 50 13.54 -1.24 0.04
N VAL A 51 13.81 -1.57 -1.23
CA VAL A 51 13.57 -2.91 -1.76
C VAL A 51 14.73 -3.82 -1.38
N ARG A 52 14.38 -4.96 -0.80
CA ARG A 52 15.29 -6.06 -0.50
C ARG A 52 14.62 -7.37 -0.89
N ASP A 53 15.40 -8.30 -1.42
CA ASP A 53 14.92 -9.63 -1.78
C ASP A 53 14.42 -10.42 -0.57
N VAL A 54 13.65 -11.48 -0.86
CA VAL A 54 12.92 -12.28 0.13
C VAL A 54 13.82 -13.00 1.14
N ALA A 55 15.06 -13.35 0.76
CA ALA A 55 15.94 -14.14 1.60
C ALA A 55 17.02 -13.25 2.28
N PRO A 56 17.37 -13.52 3.55
CA PRO A 56 16.80 -14.51 4.46
C PRO A 56 15.65 -13.97 5.33
N GLN A 57 15.41 -12.66 5.35
CA GLN A 57 14.58 -11.98 6.37
C GLN A 57 13.28 -11.37 5.80
N GLY A 58 12.74 -11.95 4.73
CA GLY A 58 11.55 -11.43 4.06
C GLY A 58 11.83 -10.22 3.19
N ALA A 59 11.00 -10.06 2.17
CA ALA A 59 11.11 -8.95 1.22
C ALA A 59 10.65 -7.64 1.87
N THR A 60 11.33 -6.55 1.55
CA THR A 60 10.92 -5.18 1.92
C THR A 60 10.60 -4.38 0.66
N GLY A 61 10.15 -3.14 0.84
CA GLY A 61 9.71 -2.29 -0.24
C GLY A 61 8.20 -2.13 -0.27
N LEU A 62 7.75 -1.12 -0.98
CA LEU A 62 6.33 -0.82 -1.12
C LEU A 62 5.76 -1.64 -2.28
N HIS A 63 4.69 -2.38 -2.00
CA HIS A 63 3.97 -3.07 -3.06
C HIS A 63 3.40 -2.04 -4.04
N ARG A 64 3.60 -2.28 -5.34
CA ARG A 64 3.24 -1.39 -6.43
C ARG A 64 2.51 -2.17 -7.51
N VAL A 65 1.38 -1.62 -7.97
CA VAL A 65 0.68 -2.08 -9.17
C VAL A 65 0.61 -0.95 -10.19
N MET A 66 0.49 -1.32 -11.47
CA MET A 66 0.30 -0.36 -12.56
C MET A 66 -1.16 -0.42 -13.02
N ALA A 67 -1.91 0.67 -12.81
CA ALA A 67 -3.25 0.81 -13.34
C ALA A 67 -3.20 1.49 -14.70
N ARG A 68 -3.80 0.89 -15.73
CA ARG A 68 -3.99 1.51 -17.04
C ARG A 68 -5.38 2.11 -17.11
N VAL A 69 -5.47 3.44 -17.11
CA VAL A 69 -6.73 4.19 -17.20
C VAL A 69 -6.99 4.54 -18.66
N GLN A 70 -8.14 4.11 -19.16
CA GLN A 70 -8.59 4.42 -20.52
C GLN A 70 -9.36 5.75 -20.56
N PRO A 71 -9.42 6.42 -21.72
CA PRO A 71 -10.29 7.58 -21.94
C PRO A 71 -11.78 7.27 -21.77
#